data_AF-A0AAU7Y606-F1
#
_entry.id   AF-A0AAU7Y606-F1
#
_cell.length_a   1.000
_cell.length_b   1.000
_cell.length_c   1.000
_cell.angle_alpha   90.00
_cell.angle_beta   90.00
_cell.angle_gamma   90.00
#
_symmetry.space_group_name_H-M   'P 1'
#
loop_
_entity.id
_entity.type
_entity.pdbx_description
1 polymer ?
#
loop_
_entity_poly.entity_id
_entity_poly.type
_entity_poly.pdbx_seq_one_letter_code
_entity_poly.pdbx_strand_id
1 'polypeptide(L)'
;MYASVVALLARYSVDEIAQRADTSLPPLVDGELLRLAAEGADLSDYTPEERGAAAAALARVVQVLQDAANTINGYLSGRYQVPVTQAAETLERIAGELARFYLYEDGAPEHVEKRHDNAMAFLRDVSVGKVQLGVAADGAAAPVATSAGAEMVSADLVFSRGNSKGFI
;
A
#
# COMPACT_ATOMS: atom_id res chain seq x y z
N MET A 1 -3.71 7.37 8.41
CA MET A 1 -2.81 7.39 7.23
C MET A 1 -2.38 5.96 6.95
N TYR A 2 -2.37 5.53 5.68
CA TYR A 2 -2.10 4.13 5.31
C TYR A 2 -0.67 3.87 4.82
N ALA A 3 0.05 4.92 4.42
CA ALA A 3 1.44 4.85 3.97
C ALA A 3 2.25 5.96 4.64
N SER A 4 3.50 5.67 4.99
CA SER A 4 4.43 6.68 5.50
C SER A 4 5.23 7.32 4.35
N VAL A 5 5.81 8.49 4.59
CA VAL A 5 6.71 9.14 3.63
C VAL A 5 7.89 8.21 3.29
N VAL A 6 8.50 7.59 4.30
CA VAL A 6 9.62 6.66 4.11
C VAL A 6 9.22 5.47 3.24
N ALA A 7 8.03 4.90 3.44
CA ALA A 7 7.53 3.81 2.61
C ALA A 7 7.29 4.23 1.15
N LEU A 8 6.78 5.45 0.94
CA LEU A 8 6.61 6.03 -0.39
C LEU A 8 7.96 6.19 -1.11
N LEU A 9 8.95 6.77 -0.43
CA LEU A 9 10.30 7.00 -0.96
C LEU A 9 11.06 5.68 -1.19
N ALA A 10 10.82 4.63 -0.40
CA ALA A 10 11.41 3.33 -0.63
C ALA A 10 10.84 2.61 -1.86
N ARG A 11 9.59 2.90 -2.22
CA ARG A 11 8.87 2.20 -3.30
C ARG A 11 8.99 2.89 -4.67
N TYR A 12 9.19 4.20 -4.68
CA TYR A 12 9.29 5.03 -5.89
C TYR A 12 10.63 5.78 -5.95
N SER A 13 10.92 6.41 -7.10
CA SER A 13 12.14 7.20 -7.24
C SER A 13 12.11 8.40 -6.30
N VAL A 14 13.09 8.48 -5.40
CA VAL A 14 13.22 9.59 -4.44
C VAL A 14 13.41 10.92 -5.17
N ASP A 15 14.19 10.93 -6.26
CA ASP A 15 14.43 12.12 -7.09
C ASP A 15 13.15 12.61 -7.77
N GLU A 16 12.30 11.68 -8.23
CA GLU A 16 11.02 12.03 -8.83
C GLU A 16 10.11 12.71 -7.81
N ILE A 17 10.01 12.14 -6.60
CA ILE A 17 9.18 12.70 -5.53
C ILE A 17 9.71 14.06 -5.07
N ALA A 18 11.04 14.20 -4.91
CA ALA A 18 11.66 15.47 -4.54
C ALA A 18 11.41 16.55 -5.58
N GLN A 19 11.68 16.27 -6.85
CA GLN A 19 11.44 17.21 -7.95
C GLN A 19 9.98 17.66 -8.02
N ARG A 20 9.04 16.76 -7.75
CA ARG A 20 7.61 17.07 -7.83
C ARG A 20 7.10 17.76 -6.59
N ALA A 21 7.65 17.46 -5.41
CA ALA A 21 7.27 18.07 -4.14
C ALA A 21 7.81 19.49 -3.99
N ASP A 22 9.00 19.76 -4.55
CA ASP A 22 9.66 21.06 -4.50
C ASP A 22 8.91 22.12 -5.33
N THR A 23 8.65 23.26 -4.71
CA THR A 23 8.00 24.42 -5.33
C THR A 23 8.96 25.60 -5.51
N SER A 24 10.23 25.44 -5.16
CA SER A 24 11.26 26.46 -5.29
C SER A 24 11.73 26.63 -6.75
N LEU A 25 12.13 27.86 -7.08
CA LEU A 25 12.77 28.20 -8.36
C LEU A 25 14.02 29.04 -8.08
N PRO A 26 15.24 28.54 -8.35
CA PRO A 26 15.60 27.20 -8.83
C PRO A 26 15.28 26.08 -7.81
N PRO A 27 15.20 24.80 -8.23
CA PRO A 27 14.95 23.70 -7.31
C PRO A 27 16.10 23.55 -6.31
N LEU A 28 15.73 23.42 -5.03
CA LEU A 28 16.65 23.33 -3.89
C LEU A 28 16.62 21.95 -3.24
N VAL A 29 15.60 21.14 -3.51
CA VAL A 29 15.41 19.83 -2.88
C VAL A 29 15.80 18.73 -3.84
N ASP A 30 16.91 18.05 -3.55
CA ASP A 30 17.26 16.79 -4.20
C ASP A 30 16.64 15.58 -3.47
N GLY A 31 16.73 14.40 -4.10
CA GLY A 31 16.16 13.18 -3.52
C GLY A 31 16.78 12.84 -2.17
N GLU A 32 18.09 13.01 -2.02
CA GLU A 32 18.80 12.62 -0.80
C GLU A 32 18.43 13.54 0.38
N LEU A 33 18.35 14.85 0.16
CA LEU A 33 17.89 15.81 1.14
C LEU A 33 16.46 15.51 1.58
N LEU A 34 15.56 15.17 0.65
CA LEU A 34 14.19 14.77 1.00
C LEU A 34 14.16 13.47 1.82
N ARG A 35 15.01 12.49 1.47
CA ARG A 35 15.13 11.22 2.21
C ARG A 35 15.63 11.46 3.64
N LEU A 36 16.71 12.23 3.80
CA LEU A 36 17.27 12.59 5.10
C LEU A 36 16.26 13.37 5.95
N ALA A 37 15.52 14.31 5.33
CA ALA A 37 14.45 15.04 6.00
C ALA A 37 13.29 14.12 6.44
N ALA A 38 12.91 13.14 5.63
CA ALA A 38 11.87 12.16 5.96
C ALA A 38 12.30 11.19 7.08
N GLU A 39 13.58 10.86 7.16
CA GLU A 39 14.17 10.00 8.20
C GLU A 39 14.45 10.77 9.51
N GLY A 40 14.38 12.10 9.50
CA GLY A 40 14.75 12.93 10.64
C GLY A 40 16.25 12.91 10.93
N ALA A 41 17.07 12.72 9.90
CA ALA A 41 18.52 12.72 10.00
C ALA A 41 19.08 14.13 10.23
N ASP A 42 20.39 14.21 10.53
CA ASP A 42 21.07 15.49 10.67
C ASP A 42 21.20 16.18 9.29
N LEU A 43 20.75 17.43 9.22
CA LEU A 43 20.77 18.27 8.03
C LEU A 43 21.72 19.46 8.19
N SER A 44 22.64 19.41 9.15
CA SER A 44 23.55 20.52 9.46
C SER A 44 24.49 20.89 8.31
N ASP A 45 24.73 19.96 7.37
CA ASP A 45 25.53 20.19 6.17
C ASP A 45 24.79 21.01 5.09
N TYR A 46 23.48 21.21 5.23
CA TYR A 46 22.63 21.94 4.28
C TYR A 46 22.36 23.38 4.74
N THR A 47 22.17 24.27 3.76
CA THR A 47 21.84 25.67 4.00
C THR A 47 20.49 25.84 4.71
N PRO A 48 20.24 26.96 5.41
CA PRO A 48 18.93 27.24 6.00
C PRO A 48 17.79 27.24 4.98
N GLU A 49 18.07 27.67 3.75
CA GLU A 49 17.09 27.73 2.66
C GLU A 49 16.73 26.32 2.16
N GLU A 50 17.72 25.46 1.93
CA GLU A 50 17.51 24.05 1.56
C GLU A 50 16.73 23.29 2.63
N ARG A 51 17.05 23.50 3.91
CA ARG A 51 16.30 22.90 5.03
C ARG A 51 14.85 23.36 5.07
N GLY A 52 14.61 24.65 4.79
CA GLY A 52 13.26 25.20 4.69
C GLY A 52 12.47 24.60 3.52
N ALA A 53 13.10 24.50 2.35
CA ALA A 53 12.52 23.89 1.16
C ALA A 53 12.21 22.40 1.38
N ALA A 54 13.14 21.64 1.98
CA ALA A 54 12.95 20.24 2.31
C ALA A 54 11.78 20.02 3.28
N ALA A 55 11.64 20.88 4.30
CA ALA A 55 10.52 20.83 5.23
C ALA A 55 9.18 21.13 4.53
N ALA A 56 9.14 22.09 3.60
CA ALA A 56 7.95 22.40 2.81
C ALA A 56 7.58 21.25 1.86
N ALA A 57 8.56 20.68 1.17
CA ALA A 57 8.38 19.51 0.30
C ALA A 57 7.86 18.31 1.10
N LEU A 58 8.44 18.03 2.27
CA LEU A 58 7.99 16.98 3.18
C LEU A 58 6.53 17.20 3.62
N ALA A 59 6.17 18.42 4.00
CA ALA A 59 4.80 18.76 4.39
C ALA A 59 3.81 18.52 3.25
N ARG A 60 4.19 18.85 2.01
CA ARG A 60 3.37 18.58 0.83
C ARG A 60 3.19 17.09 0.56
N VAL A 61 4.25 16.28 0.70
CA VAL A 61 4.16 14.82 0.57
C VAL A 61 3.24 14.22 1.66
N VAL A 62 3.33 14.71 2.89
CA VAL A 62 2.44 14.30 3.98
C VAL A 62 0.99 14.66 3.68
N GLN A 63 0.74 15.85 3.13
CA GLN A 63 -0.60 16.28 2.77
C GLN A 63 -1.22 15.37 1.70
N VAL A 64 -0.51 15.08 0.60
CA VAL A 64 -1.04 14.19 -0.46
C VAL A 64 -1.27 12.77 0.02
N LEU A 65 -0.44 12.26 0.95
CA LEU A 65 -0.66 10.96 1.58
C LEU A 65 -1.92 10.96 2.47
N GLN A 66 -2.20 12.07 3.14
CA GLN A 66 -3.41 12.23 3.93
C GLN A 66 -4.65 12.31 3.03
N ASP A 67 -4.57 13.03 1.91
CA ASP A 67 -5.64 13.10 0.92
C ASP A 67 -5.93 11.73 0.30
N ALA A 68 -4.88 10.98 -0.06
CA ALA A 68 -5.00 9.60 -0.51
C ALA A 68 -5.68 8.70 0.54
N ALA A 69 -5.31 8.84 1.83
CA ALA A 69 -5.92 8.09 2.90
C ALA A 69 -7.41 8.43 3.08
N ASN A 70 -7.79 9.70 2.93
CA ASN A 70 -9.18 10.15 2.99
C ASN A 70 -9.98 9.57 1.82
N THR A 71 -9.43 9.58 0.60
CA THR A 71 -10.05 8.96 -0.58
C THR A 71 -10.31 7.47 -0.34
N ILE A 72 -9.31 6.73 0.14
CA ILE A 72 -9.45 5.30 0.48
C ILE A 72 -10.55 5.10 1.53
N ASN A 73 -10.54 5.88 2.61
CA ASN A 73 -11.55 5.79 3.67
C ASN A 73 -12.96 6.01 3.14
N GLY A 74 -13.15 6.95 2.21
CA GLY A 74 -14.44 7.19 1.56
C GLY A 74 -15.01 5.92 0.91
N TYR A 75 -14.19 5.20 0.14
CA TYR A 75 -14.62 3.95 -0.51
C TYR A 75 -14.82 2.77 0.45
N LEU A 76 -14.02 2.71 1.52
CA LEU A 76 -14.09 1.59 2.48
C LEU A 76 -15.20 1.75 3.53
N SER A 77 -15.58 2.98 3.86
CA SER A 77 -16.56 3.31 4.93
C SER A 77 -17.92 2.63 4.78
N GLY A 78 -18.32 2.26 3.56
CA GLY A 78 -19.59 1.57 3.31
C GLY A 78 -19.59 0.09 3.73
N ARG A 79 -18.43 -0.54 3.94
CA ARG A 79 -18.31 -1.98 4.21
C ARG A 79 -17.40 -2.35 5.37
N TYR A 80 -16.40 -1.53 5.69
CA TYR A 80 -15.42 -1.82 6.72
C TYR A 80 -15.43 -0.71 7.78
N GLN A 81 -15.07 -1.08 9.01
CA GLN A 81 -14.73 -0.08 10.02
C GLN A 81 -13.40 0.57 9.66
N VAL A 82 -13.47 1.87 9.39
CA VAL A 82 -12.30 2.70 9.09
C VAL A 82 -11.79 3.37 10.37
N PRO A 83 -10.45 3.47 10.56
CA PRO A 83 -9.39 3.04 9.65
C PRO A 83 -9.12 1.52 9.67
N VAL A 84 -8.92 0.93 8.49
CA VAL A 84 -8.67 -0.53 8.35
C VAL A 84 -7.20 -0.84 8.65
N THR A 85 -6.92 -1.54 9.75
CA THR A 85 -5.54 -1.82 10.20
C THR A 85 -4.94 -3.10 9.63
N GLN A 86 -5.76 -4.07 9.21
CA GLN A 86 -5.29 -5.41 8.86
C GLN A 86 -4.84 -5.58 7.40
N ALA A 87 -5.29 -4.72 6.49
CA ALA A 87 -4.94 -4.80 5.06
C ALA A 87 -3.75 -3.89 4.69
N ALA A 88 -2.75 -3.80 5.58
CA ALA A 88 -1.72 -2.77 5.54
C ALA A 88 -0.96 -2.70 4.21
N GLU A 89 -0.44 -3.82 3.69
CA GLU A 89 0.41 -3.81 2.48
C GLU A 89 -0.37 -3.38 1.22
N THR A 90 -1.60 -3.87 1.04
CA THR A 90 -2.41 -3.51 -0.14
C THR A 90 -2.84 -2.06 -0.08
N LEU A 91 -3.27 -1.58 1.09
CA LEU A 91 -3.69 -0.19 1.29
C LEU A 91 -2.50 0.77 1.22
N GLU A 92 -1.33 0.38 1.71
CA GLU A 92 -0.08 1.14 1.59
C GLU A 92 0.29 1.33 0.12
N ARG A 93 0.27 0.26 -0.68
CA ARG A 93 0.53 0.33 -2.13
C ARG A 93 -0.44 1.29 -2.82
N ILE A 94 -1.74 1.16 -2.56
CA ILE A 94 -2.77 2.00 -3.16
C ILE A 94 -2.62 3.46 -2.73
N ALA A 95 -2.38 3.71 -1.45
CA ALA A 95 -2.14 5.06 -0.93
C ALA A 95 -0.92 5.70 -1.60
N GLY A 96 0.15 4.92 -1.82
CA GLY A 96 1.32 5.40 -2.54
C GLY A 96 1.06 5.70 -4.02
N GLU A 97 0.27 4.88 -4.72
CA GLU A 97 -0.11 5.13 -6.12
C GLU A 97 -0.96 6.41 -6.26
N LEU A 98 -1.93 6.63 -5.36
CA LEU A 98 -2.74 7.84 -5.33
C LEU A 98 -1.89 9.08 -4.98
N ALA A 99 -1.09 9.00 -3.93
CA ALA A 99 -0.23 10.12 -3.50
C ALA A 99 0.77 10.53 -4.58
N ARG A 100 1.37 9.55 -5.28
CA ARG A 100 2.25 9.82 -6.42
C ARG A 100 1.52 10.60 -7.52
N PHE A 101 0.31 10.20 -7.87
CA PHE A 101 -0.49 10.91 -8.87
C PHE A 101 -0.83 12.34 -8.43
N TYR A 102 -1.19 12.55 -7.16
CA TYR A 102 -1.53 13.88 -6.64
C TYR A 102 -0.34 14.86 -6.60
N LEU A 103 0.90 14.38 -6.64
CA LEU A 103 2.09 15.24 -6.78
C LEU A 103 2.26 15.79 -8.21
N TYR A 104 1.61 15.20 -9.21
CA TYR A 104 1.62 15.71 -10.58
C TYR A 104 0.53 16.75 -10.79
N GLU A 105 0.89 18.03 -10.74
CA GLU A 105 -0.04 19.13 -11.01
C GLU A 105 -0.27 19.36 -12.51
N ASP A 106 0.79 19.34 -13.32
CA ASP A 106 0.76 19.70 -14.76
C ASP A 106 0.73 18.48 -15.69
N GLY A 107 -0.04 17.46 -15.34
CA GLY A 107 -0.19 16.24 -16.14
C GLY A 107 0.81 15.16 -15.75
N ALA A 108 0.27 13.98 -15.45
CA ALA A 108 1.06 12.83 -15.07
C ALA A 108 1.45 12.01 -16.32
N PRO A 109 2.59 11.31 -16.31
CA PRO A 109 2.90 10.33 -17.34
C PRO A 109 1.82 9.26 -17.42
N GLU A 110 1.57 8.72 -18.62
CA GLU A 110 0.51 7.72 -18.87
C GLU A 110 0.61 6.50 -17.92
N HIS A 111 1.82 6.06 -17.58
CA HIS A 111 1.99 4.92 -16.65
C HIS A 111 1.58 5.25 -15.21
N VAL A 112 1.64 6.51 -14.79
CA VAL A 112 1.20 6.98 -13.47
C VAL A 112 -0.32 7.10 -13.47
N GLU A 113 -0.90 7.72 -14.51
CA GLU A 113 -2.36 7.82 -14.68
C GLU A 113 -3.02 6.44 -14.68
N LYS A 114 -2.47 5.52 -15.47
CA LYS A 114 -2.98 4.14 -15.54
C LYS A 114 -2.92 3.42 -14.19
N ARG A 115 -1.88 3.66 -13.39
CA ARG A 115 -1.78 3.08 -12.03
C ARG A 115 -2.80 3.69 -11.09
N HIS A 116 -2.99 5.01 -11.14
CA HIS A 116 -4.05 5.70 -10.41
C HIS A 116 -5.44 5.14 -10.76
N ASP A 117 -5.73 4.98 -12.05
CA ASP A 117 -7.01 4.47 -12.51
C ASP A 117 -7.26 3.02 -12.08
N ASN A 118 -6.22 2.18 -12.11
CA ASN A 118 -6.29 0.81 -11.59
C ASN A 118 -6.52 0.80 -10.07
N ALA A 119 -5.89 1.70 -9.32
CA ALA A 119 -6.11 1.85 -7.88
C ALA A 119 -7.55 2.28 -7.58
N MET A 120 -8.09 3.25 -8.33
CA MET A 120 -9.48 3.70 -8.22
C MET A 120 -10.48 2.62 -8.66
N ALA A 121 -10.16 1.81 -9.67
CA ALA A 121 -10.97 0.66 -10.06
C ALA A 121 -11.01 -0.40 -8.94
N PHE A 122 -9.86 -0.71 -8.34
CA PHE A 122 -9.78 -1.64 -7.21
C PHE A 122 -10.62 -1.14 -6.01
N LEU A 123 -10.50 0.13 -5.63
CA LEU A 123 -11.30 0.71 -4.53
C LEU A 123 -12.81 0.65 -4.81
N ARG A 124 -13.22 0.88 -6.06
CA ARG A 124 -14.62 0.70 -6.50
C ARG A 124 -15.07 -0.75 -6.41
N ASP A 125 -14.24 -1.70 -6.83
CA ASP A 125 -14.56 -3.13 -6.75
C ASP A 125 -14.64 -3.62 -5.29
N VAL A 126 -13.83 -3.06 -4.40
CA VAL A 126 -13.92 -3.31 -2.95
C VAL A 126 -15.19 -2.70 -2.37
N SER A 127 -15.56 -1.47 -2.75
CA SER A 127 -16.75 -0.81 -2.21
C SER A 127 -18.06 -1.51 -2.61
N VAL A 128 -18.11 -2.13 -3.80
CA VAL A 128 -19.24 -2.97 -4.21
C VAL A 128 -19.15 -4.42 -3.69
N GLY A 129 -17.98 -4.81 -3.16
CA GLY A 129 -17.75 -6.15 -2.57
C GLY A 129 -17.40 -7.26 -3.56
N LYS A 130 -17.00 -6.91 -4.79
CA LYS A 130 -16.43 -7.89 -5.74
C LYS A 130 -15.06 -8.40 -5.28
N VAL A 131 -14.30 -7.52 -4.63
CA VAL A 131 -13.00 -7.83 -4.04
C VAL A 131 -13.10 -7.68 -2.53
N GLN A 132 -12.58 -8.66 -1.80
CA GLN A 132 -12.46 -8.58 -0.35
C GLN A 132 -11.00 -8.35 0.02
N LEU A 133 -10.76 -7.54 1.04
CA LEU A 133 -9.41 -7.22 1.53
C LEU A 133 -8.78 -8.38 2.32
N GLY A 134 -9.43 -9.55 2.40
CA GLY A 134 -9.00 -10.67 3.25
C GLY A 134 -9.22 -10.42 4.75
N VAL A 135 -9.97 -9.37 5.08
CA VAL A 135 -10.35 -8.99 6.45
C VAL A 135 -11.85 -9.19 6.57
N ALA A 136 -12.31 -9.81 7.65
CA ALA A 136 -13.72 -9.87 7.96
C ALA A 136 -14.26 -8.45 8.21
N ALA A 137 -15.54 -8.22 7.92
CA ALA A 137 -16.16 -6.89 7.93
C ALA A 137 -16.14 -6.21 9.31
N ASP A 138 -15.97 -7.00 10.37
CA ASP A 138 -15.78 -6.62 11.78
C ASP A 138 -14.33 -6.29 12.15
N GLY A 139 -13.41 -6.26 11.17
CA GLY A 139 -12.01 -6.00 11.43
C GLY A 139 -11.32 -7.14 12.19
N ALA A 140 -11.88 -8.36 12.14
CA ALA A 140 -11.16 -9.60 12.43
C ALA A 140 -10.48 -10.11 11.15
N ALA A 141 -9.37 -10.83 11.25
CA ALA A 141 -8.82 -11.49 10.06
C ALA A 141 -9.91 -12.39 9.50
N ALA A 142 -10.22 -12.31 8.20
CA ALA A 142 -11.11 -13.31 7.62
C ALA A 142 -10.46 -14.67 7.90
N PRO A 143 -11.22 -15.70 8.33
CA PRO A 143 -10.64 -17.00 8.52
C PRO A 143 -9.93 -17.33 7.21
N VAL A 144 -8.61 -17.50 7.29
CA VAL A 144 -7.82 -18.00 6.17
C VAL A 144 -8.63 -19.20 5.69
N ALA A 145 -9.07 -19.17 4.42
CA ALA A 145 -9.57 -20.36 3.81
C ALA A 145 -8.37 -21.29 3.79
N THR A 146 -8.17 -22.04 4.88
CA THR A 146 -7.35 -23.23 4.92
C THR A 146 -7.81 -23.96 3.68
N SER A 147 -6.93 -24.04 2.68
CA SER A 147 -7.09 -24.98 1.58
C SER A 147 -7.56 -26.25 2.27
N ALA A 148 -8.81 -26.65 2.01
CA ALA A 148 -9.32 -27.93 2.45
C ALA A 148 -8.41 -28.93 1.75
N GLY A 149 -7.30 -29.28 2.40
CA GLY A 149 -6.42 -30.32 1.95
C GLY A 149 -7.32 -31.51 1.85
N ALA A 150 -7.51 -32.00 0.62
CA ALA A 150 -8.23 -33.23 0.41
C ALA A 150 -7.47 -34.30 1.21
N GLU A 151 -7.99 -34.64 2.39
CA GLU A 151 -7.45 -35.71 3.20
C GLU A 151 -7.86 -37.01 2.52
N MET A 152 -6.94 -37.60 1.77
CA MET A 152 -7.12 -38.97 1.29
C MET A 152 -6.94 -39.90 2.49
N VAL A 153 -8.06 -40.20 3.16
CA VAL A 153 -8.13 -41.30 4.12
C VAL A 153 -8.30 -42.58 3.32
N SER A 154 -7.21 -43.27 3.03
CA SER A 154 -7.27 -44.64 2.54
C SER A 154 -7.49 -45.59 3.71
N ALA A 155 -8.59 -46.35 3.68
CA ALA A 155 -8.81 -47.43 4.63
C ALA A 155 -7.78 -48.55 4.42
N ASP A 156 -7.44 -49.27 5.50
CA ASP A 156 -6.50 -50.38 5.45
C ASP A 156 -6.90 -51.43 4.38
N LEU A 157 -5.90 -51.96 3.68
CA LEU A 157 -6.05 -52.92 2.59
C LEU A 157 -6.76 -54.20 3.08
N VAL A 158 -8.05 -54.32 2.76
CA VAL A 158 -8.94 -55.46 3.12
C VAL A 158 -8.41 -56.80 2.59
N PHE A 159 -7.61 -56.79 1.51
CA PHE A 159 -6.98 -57.97 0.92
C PHE A 159 -5.46 -58.04 1.11
N SER A 160 -4.90 -57.37 2.13
CA SER A 160 -3.49 -57.56 2.46
C SER A 160 -3.28 -58.99 3.00
N ARG A 161 -2.17 -59.64 2.61
CA ARG A 161 -1.86 -61.02 3.00
C ARG A 161 -1.82 -61.24 4.52
N GLY A 162 -1.55 -60.19 5.29
CA GLY A 162 -1.57 -60.23 6.75
C GLY A 162 -2.98 -60.20 7.37
N ASN A 163 -3.98 -59.69 6.65
CA ASN A 163 -5.34 -59.46 7.16
C ASN A 163 -6.39 -60.41 6.57
N SER A 164 -6.06 -61.14 5.50
CA SER A 164 -6.92 -62.18 4.92
C SER A 164 -6.81 -63.50 5.71
N LYS A 165 -7.67 -63.69 6.71
CA LYS A 165 -7.83 -64.99 7.39
C LYS A 165 -8.84 -65.88 6.66
N GLY A 166 -8.40 -66.50 5.57
CA GLY A 166 -8.96 -67.76 5.06
C GLY A 166 -10.21 -67.69 4.18
N PHE A 167 -10.53 -68.87 3.62
CA PHE A 167 -11.41 -69.22 2.48
C PHE A 167 -10.71 -68.96 1.14
N ILE A 168 -10.04 -69.92 0.52
CA ILE A 168 -10.29 -71.36 0.32
C ILE A 168 -8.94 -72.09 0.16
#